data_AF-A0A3M1MZZ2-F1
#
_entry.id   AF-A0A3M1MZZ2-F1
#
_cell.length_a   1.000
_cell.length_b   1.000
_cell.length_c   1.000
_cell.angle_alpha   90.00
_cell.angle_beta   90.00
_cell.angle_gamma   90.00
#
_symmetry.space_group_name_H-M   'P 1'
#
loop_
_entity.id
_entity.type
_entity.pdbx_description
1 polymer ?
#
loop_
_entity_poly.entity_id
_entity_poly.type
_entity_poly.pdbx_seq_one_letter_code
_entity_poly.pdbx_strand_id
1 'polypeptide(L)'
;MLRPELTYYFLGSVTLASLTGFVLLYCKLNRITRQLVSLASNRQQPSPQQAADQAAKPFDAELLGANMKTLLREQAGTAGSAERYRYIRSLASHGLEAHQIAEILGIGRGEAEQLVKLARLRSTKTVMTEAAA
;
A
#
# COMPACT_ATOMS: atom_id res chain seq x y z
N MET A 1 25.83 43.74 -1.86
CA MET A 1 24.89 43.95 -2.98
C MET A 1 24.95 42.73 -3.89
N LEU A 2 23.98 41.82 -3.80
CA LEU A 2 23.92 40.67 -4.72
C LEU A 2 23.52 41.18 -6.11
N ARG A 3 24.21 40.71 -7.15
CA ARG A 3 23.92 41.09 -8.53
C ARG A 3 22.61 40.42 -8.99
N PRO A 4 21.64 41.17 -9.54
CA PRO A 4 20.33 40.64 -9.94
C PRO A 4 20.41 39.58 -11.05
N GLU A 5 21.51 39.54 -11.80
CA GLU A 5 21.83 38.48 -12.77
C GLU A 5 21.81 37.08 -12.13
N LEU A 6 22.39 36.93 -10.93
CA LEU A 6 22.49 35.63 -10.24
C LEU A 6 21.11 35.08 -9.86
N THR A 7 20.18 35.94 -9.46
CA THR A 7 18.82 35.51 -9.09
C THR A 7 18.05 34.92 -10.27
N TYR A 8 18.24 35.44 -11.49
CA TYR A 8 17.60 34.88 -12.69
C TYR A 8 18.16 33.49 -13.05
N TYR A 9 19.48 33.27 -12.91
CA TYR A 9 20.07 31.94 -13.12
C TYR A 9 19.62 30.91 -12.08
N PHE A 10 19.46 31.31 -10.81
CA PHE A 10 18.91 30.42 -9.79
C PHE A 10 17.46 30.07 -10.06
N LEU A 11 16.62 31.05 -10.42
CA LEU A 11 15.21 30.79 -10.73
C LEU A 11 15.05 29.91 -11.98
N GLY A 12 15.88 30.15 -13.00
CA GLY A 12 15.96 29.30 -14.19
C GLY A 12 16.37 27.87 -13.86
N SER A 13 17.40 27.66 -13.05
CA SER A 13 17.84 26.31 -12.69
C SER A 13 16.83 25.56 -11.82
N VAL A 14 16.16 26.22 -10.89
CA VAL A 14 15.11 25.61 -10.05
C VAL A 14 13.90 25.17 -10.89
N THR A 15 13.45 26.00 -11.82
CA THR A 15 12.32 25.65 -12.70
C THR A 15 12.68 24.48 -13.62
N LEU A 16 13.90 24.47 -14.16
CA LEU A 16 14.39 23.40 -15.03
C LEU A 16 14.58 22.07 -14.26
N ALA A 17 15.08 22.14 -13.03
CA ALA A 17 15.18 20.98 -12.13
C ALA A 17 13.78 20.45 -11.72
N SER A 18 12.82 21.33 -11.47
CA SER A 18 11.45 20.95 -11.14
C SER A 18 10.77 20.26 -12.33
N LEU A 19 10.92 20.82 -13.54
CA LEU A 19 10.32 20.27 -14.76
C LEU A 19 10.90 18.90 -15.11
N THR A 20 12.22 18.74 -15.00
CA THR A 20 12.90 17.45 -15.24
C THR A 20 12.49 16.41 -14.19
N GLY A 21 12.42 16.78 -12.92
CA GLY A 21 11.92 15.91 -11.86
C GLY A 21 10.47 15.46 -12.10
N PHE A 22 9.60 16.38 -12.50
CA PHE A 22 8.20 16.08 -12.80
C PHE A 22 8.06 15.10 -13.97
N VAL A 23 8.84 15.26 -15.04
CA VAL A 23 8.84 14.34 -16.19
C VAL A 23 9.30 12.94 -15.79
N LEU A 24 10.35 12.82 -14.96
CA LEU A 24 10.80 11.52 -14.46
C LEU A 24 9.73 10.84 -13.59
N LEU A 25 9.07 11.62 -12.73
CA LEU A 25 7.98 11.11 -11.90
C LEU A 25 6.82 10.61 -12.77
N TYR A 26 6.41 11.41 -13.75
CA TYR A 26 5.34 11.06 -14.70
C TYR A 26 5.68 9.78 -15.47
N CYS A 27 6.91 9.65 -15.98
CA CYS A 27 7.37 8.43 -16.64
C CYS A 27 7.35 7.21 -15.70
N LYS A 28 7.75 7.37 -14.44
CA LYS A 28 7.71 6.29 -13.45
C LYS A 28 6.29 5.85 -13.13
N LEU A 29 5.36 6.80 -12.95
CA LEU A 29 3.94 6.53 -12.75
C LEU A 29 3.36 5.79 -13.95
N ASN A 30 3.61 6.26 -15.17
CA ASN A 30 3.11 5.63 -16.39
C ASN A 30 3.66 4.21 -16.57
N ARG A 31 4.91 3.95 -16.14
CA ARG A 31 5.51 2.62 -16.14
C ARG A 31 4.77 1.65 -15.19
N ILE A 32 4.38 2.10 -14.01
CA ILE A 32 3.63 1.29 -13.04
C ILE A 32 2.20 1.03 -13.56
N THR A 33 1.55 2.05 -14.12
CA THR A 33 0.21 1.89 -14.72
C THR A 33 0.22 0.84 -15.83
N ARG A 34 1.27 0.81 -16.67
CA ARG A 34 1.44 -0.24 -17.68
C ARG A 34 1.61 -1.64 -17.10
N GLN A 35 2.29 -1.77 -15.96
CA GLN A 35 2.44 -3.06 -15.28
C GLN A 35 1.10 -3.56 -14.72
N LEU A 36 0.32 -2.67 -14.10
CA LEU A 36 -1.02 -3.00 -13.62
C LEU A 36 -1.95 -3.42 -14.77
N VAL A 37 -1.92 -2.71 -15.89
CA VAL A 37 -2.68 -3.07 -17.09
C VAL A 37 -2.22 -4.42 -17.64
N SER A 38 -0.91 -4.70 -17.70
CA SER A 38 -0.42 -6.00 -18.17
C SER A 38 -0.86 -7.16 -17.28
N LEU A 39 -0.95 -6.97 -15.96
CA LEU A 39 -1.45 -7.98 -15.03
C LEU A 39 -2.97 -8.16 -15.16
N ALA A 40 -3.72 -7.08 -15.38
CA ALA A 40 -5.15 -7.13 -15.64
C ALA A 40 -5.45 -7.84 -16.97
N SER A 41 -4.71 -7.54 -18.04
CA SER A 41 -4.84 -8.19 -19.35
C SER A 41 -4.43 -9.67 -19.30
N ASN A 42 -3.36 -10.02 -18.58
CA ASN A 42 -2.93 -11.41 -18.44
C ASN A 42 -3.93 -12.27 -17.64
N ARG A 43 -4.76 -11.64 -16.79
CA ARG A 43 -5.88 -12.30 -16.10
C ARG A 43 -7.08 -12.56 -17.02
N GLN A 44 -7.13 -11.89 -18.17
CA GLN A 44 -8.32 -11.82 -19.03
C GLN A 44 -8.14 -12.53 -20.38
N GLN A 45 -7.00 -13.18 -20.59
CA GLN A 45 -6.75 -14.02 -21.76
C GLN A 45 -6.95 -15.49 -21.37
N PRO A 46 -8.19 -16.03 -21.43
CA PRO A 46 -8.43 -17.43 -21.19
C PRO A 46 -7.82 -18.24 -22.34
N SER A 47 -6.61 -18.75 -22.13
CA SER A 47 -6.05 -19.79 -22.99
C SER A 47 -6.93 -21.03 -22.86
N PRO A 48 -7.43 -21.62 -23.97
CA PRO A 48 -8.32 -22.80 -23.94
C PRO A 48 -7.67 -24.06 -23.33
N GLN A 49 -6.38 -24.02 -22.98
CA GLN A 49 -5.68 -25.07 -22.23
C GLN A 49 -5.87 -24.99 -20.71
N GLN A 50 -6.31 -23.87 -20.13
CA GLN A 50 -6.56 -23.75 -18.67
C GLN A 50 -7.97 -24.19 -18.24
N ALA A 51 -8.89 -24.37 -19.19
CA ALA A 51 -10.24 -24.86 -18.88
C ALA A 51 -10.26 -26.37 -18.52
N ALA A 52 -9.24 -27.13 -18.94
CA ALA A 52 -9.11 -28.55 -18.58
C ALA A 52 -8.48 -28.76 -17.20
N ASP A 53 -7.61 -27.85 -16.75
CA ASP A 53 -6.96 -27.92 -15.42
C ASP A 53 -7.78 -27.26 -14.31
N GLN A 54 -8.67 -26.30 -14.60
CA GLN A 54 -9.53 -25.68 -13.58
C GLN A 54 -10.62 -26.61 -13.02
N ALA A 55 -10.93 -27.71 -13.71
CA ALA A 55 -11.82 -28.75 -13.17
C ALA A 55 -11.11 -29.65 -12.15
N ALA A 56 -9.78 -29.60 -12.07
CA ALA A 56 -8.98 -30.37 -11.14
C ALA A 56 -8.47 -29.46 -10.01
N LYS A 57 -9.08 -29.62 -8.82
CA LYS A 57 -8.56 -29.24 -7.50
C LYS A 57 -8.87 -27.81 -7.02
N PRO A 58 -10.10 -27.61 -6.48
CA PRO A 58 -10.37 -26.59 -5.45
C PRO A 58 -9.34 -26.59 -4.29
N PHE A 59 -8.67 -27.72 -4.05
CA PHE A 59 -7.62 -27.90 -3.06
C PHE A 59 -6.38 -27.01 -3.30
N ASP A 60 -5.98 -26.76 -4.56
CA ASP A 60 -4.80 -25.92 -4.84
C ASP A 60 -5.08 -24.43 -4.58
N ALA A 61 -6.30 -23.96 -4.81
CA ALA A 61 -6.71 -22.61 -4.47
C ALA A 61 -6.79 -22.40 -2.95
N GLU A 62 -7.27 -23.41 -2.22
CA GLU A 62 -7.35 -23.39 -0.76
C GLU A 62 -5.96 -23.51 -0.11
N LEU A 63 -5.07 -24.34 -0.67
CA LEU A 63 -3.65 -24.40 -0.30
C LEU A 63 -2.92 -23.10 -0.56
N LEU A 64 -3.16 -22.45 -1.71
CA LEU A 64 -2.56 -21.15 -2.02
C LEU A 64 -3.04 -20.08 -1.04
N GLY A 65 -4.34 -20.06 -0.72
CA GLY A 65 -4.92 -19.17 0.28
C GLY A 65 -4.36 -19.41 1.69
N ALA A 66 -4.22 -20.68 2.08
CA ALA A 66 -3.63 -21.07 3.36
C ALA A 66 -2.13 -20.71 3.44
N ASN A 67 -1.38 -20.91 2.36
CA ASN A 67 0.04 -20.57 2.30
C ASN A 67 0.23 -19.04 2.36
N MET A 68 -0.58 -18.26 1.64
CA MET A 68 -0.60 -16.80 1.78
C MET A 68 -0.96 -16.34 3.20
N LYS A 69 -1.96 -16.96 3.83
CA LYS A 69 -2.33 -16.65 5.22
C LYS A 69 -1.19 -16.96 6.21
N THR A 70 -0.40 -18.01 5.94
CA THR A 70 0.74 -18.39 6.75
C THR A 70 1.89 -17.39 6.61
N LEU A 71 2.23 -16.98 5.38
CA LEU A 71 3.24 -15.95 5.12
C LEU A 71 2.88 -14.59 5.75
N LEU A 72 1.60 -14.20 5.68
CA LEU A 72 1.09 -12.98 6.33
C LEU A 72 1.21 -13.05 7.85
N ARG A 73 0.95 -14.22 8.44
CA ARG A 73 1.09 -14.46 9.88
C ARG A 73 2.55 -14.45 10.33
N GLU A 74 3.46 -15.00 9.55
CA GLU A 74 4.90 -15.00 9.83
C GLU A 74 5.48 -13.58 9.80
N GLN A 75 5.11 -12.75 8.82
CA GLN A 75 5.48 -11.33 8.81
C GLN A 75 4.90 -10.57 10.01
N ALA A 76 3.65 -10.86 10.40
CA ALA A 76 3.01 -10.22 11.56
C ALA A 76 3.51 -10.74 12.93
N GLY A 77 4.18 -11.89 12.96
CA GLY A 77 4.75 -12.50 14.16
C GLY A 77 6.22 -12.14 14.40
N THR A 78 6.97 -11.84 13.35
CA THR A 78 8.40 -11.44 13.41
C THR A 78 8.60 -9.93 13.51
N ALA A 79 7.61 -9.13 13.10
CA ALA A 79 7.69 -7.68 13.20
C ALA A 79 7.36 -7.20 14.63
N GLY A 80 8.16 -6.28 15.17
CA GLY A 80 7.98 -5.74 16.52
C GLY A 80 6.58 -5.11 16.72
N SER A 81 6.15 -4.95 17.98
CA SER A 81 4.80 -4.43 18.31
C SER A 81 4.44 -3.11 17.60
N ALA A 82 5.44 -2.26 17.35
CA ALA A 82 5.30 -1.00 16.61
C ALA A 82 4.96 -1.20 15.13
N GLU A 83 5.47 -2.25 14.51
CA GLU A 83 5.33 -2.55 13.08
C GLU A 83 3.99 -3.23 12.82
N ARG A 84 3.57 -4.13 13.72
CA ARG A 84 2.19 -4.65 13.79
C ARG A 84 1.16 -3.52 13.91
N TYR A 85 1.43 -2.50 14.74
CA TYR A 85 0.56 -1.34 14.86
C TYR A 85 0.50 -0.48 13.58
N ARG A 86 1.64 -0.26 12.91
CA ARG A 86 1.67 0.45 11.61
C ARG A 86 0.86 -0.28 10.56
N TYR A 87 0.96 -1.60 10.54
CA TYR A 87 0.23 -2.45 9.61
C TYR A 87 -1.28 -2.40 9.88
N ILE A 88 -1.71 -2.53 11.14
CA ILE A 88 -3.13 -2.40 11.53
C ILE A 88 -3.68 -1.01 11.18
N ARG A 89 -2.87 0.05 11.36
CA ARG A 89 -3.26 1.40 10.94
C ARG A 89 -3.51 1.49 9.43
N SER A 90 -2.65 0.86 8.62
CA SER A 90 -2.83 0.80 7.17
C SER A 90 -4.11 0.05 6.79
N LEU A 91 -4.40 -1.07 7.44
CA LEU A 91 -5.63 -1.83 7.19
C LEU A 91 -6.88 -1.03 7.60
N ALA A 92 -6.85 -0.38 8.76
CA ALA A 92 -7.96 0.45 9.23
C ALA A 92 -8.20 1.67 8.33
N SER A 93 -7.16 2.25 7.72
CA SER A 93 -7.32 3.36 6.77
C SER A 93 -7.89 2.93 5.42
N HIS A 94 -7.84 1.63 5.09
CA HIS A 94 -8.47 1.05 3.90
C HIS A 94 -9.92 0.60 4.17
N GLY A 95 -10.47 0.93 5.35
CA GLY A 95 -11.85 0.64 5.71
C GLY A 95 -12.07 -0.74 6.32
N LEU A 96 -11.02 -1.51 6.60
CA LEU A 96 -11.19 -2.81 7.26
C LEU A 96 -11.63 -2.63 8.71
N GLU A 97 -12.61 -3.44 9.11
CA GLU A 97 -13.13 -3.48 10.46
C GLU A 97 -12.28 -4.37 11.39
N ALA A 98 -12.37 -4.12 12.70
CA ALA A 98 -11.59 -4.82 13.72
C ALA A 98 -11.75 -6.35 13.67
N HIS A 99 -12.93 -6.85 13.29
CA HIS A 99 -13.18 -8.29 13.17
C HIS A 99 -12.40 -8.91 11.99
N GLN A 100 -12.29 -8.20 10.86
CA GLN A 100 -11.55 -8.65 9.67
C GLN A 100 -10.06 -8.61 9.95
N ILE A 101 -9.60 -7.56 10.64
CA ILE A 101 -8.21 -7.40 11.06
C ILE A 101 -7.80 -8.51 12.04
N ALA A 102 -8.67 -8.88 12.98
CA ALA A 102 -8.44 -9.99 13.91
C ALA A 102 -8.26 -11.33 13.18
N GLU A 103 -9.08 -11.58 12.16
CA GLU A 103 -9.02 -12.80 11.36
C GLU A 103 -7.78 -12.88 10.47
N ILE A 104 -7.37 -11.74 9.88
CA ILE A 104 -6.18 -11.63 9.04
C ILE A 104 -4.91 -11.83 9.87
N LEU A 105 -4.83 -11.22 11.05
CA LEU A 105 -3.64 -11.24 11.90
C LEU A 105 -3.61 -12.41 12.89
N GLY A 106 -4.71 -13.16 13.01
CA GLY A 106 -4.85 -14.23 13.98
C GLY A 106 -4.73 -13.75 15.43
N ILE A 107 -5.16 -12.51 15.71
CA ILE A 107 -5.13 -11.89 17.04
C ILE A 107 -6.51 -11.92 17.68
N GLY A 108 -6.55 -11.74 19.00
CA GLY A 108 -7.82 -11.69 19.73
C GLY A 108 -8.72 -10.55 19.25
N ARG A 109 -10.02 -10.77 19.18
CA ARG A 109 -11.00 -9.75 18.75
C ARG A 109 -10.88 -8.45 19.55
N GLY A 110 -10.70 -8.57 20.87
CA GLY A 110 -10.50 -7.42 21.76
C GLY A 110 -9.17 -6.68 21.54
N GLU A 111 -8.11 -7.41 21.18
CA GLU A 111 -6.81 -6.82 20.84
C GLU A 111 -6.92 -6.01 19.53
N ALA A 112 -7.58 -6.56 18.51
CA ALA A 112 -7.82 -5.87 17.26
C ALA A 112 -8.67 -4.59 17.44
N GLU A 113 -9.73 -4.65 18.25
CA GLU A 113 -10.57 -3.49 18.57
C GLU A 113 -9.77 -2.38 19.26
N GLN A 114 -8.93 -2.72 20.23
CA GLN A 114 -8.06 -1.75 20.91
C GLN A 114 -7.10 -1.09 19.93
N LEU A 115 -6.44 -1.87 19.07
CA LEU A 115 -5.45 -1.37 18.12
C LEU A 115 -6.10 -0.48 17.03
N VAL A 116 -7.31 -0.83 16.58
CA VAL A 116 -8.07 0.01 15.62
C VAL A 116 -8.53 1.32 16.27
N LYS A 117 -9.02 1.29 17.51
CA LYS A 117 -9.39 2.51 18.25
C LYS A 117 -8.20 3.46 18.40
N LEU A 118 -7.04 2.92 18.79
CA LEU A 118 -5.79 3.68 18.90
C LEU A 118 -5.36 4.27 17.54
N ALA A 119 -5.46 3.48 16.46
CA ALA A 119 -5.10 3.93 15.11
C ALA A 119 -5.96 5.11 14.64
N ARG A 120 -7.27 5.08 14.94
CA ARG A 120 -8.21 6.16 14.60
C ARG A 120 -7.92 7.45 15.37
N LEU A 121 -7.64 7.35 16.67
CA LEU A 121 -7.31 8.51 17.53
C LEU A 121 -6.05 9.25 17.08
N ARG A 122 -5.06 8.54 16.53
CA ARG A 122 -3.85 9.18 16.00
C ARG A 122 -4.11 9.90 14.67
N SER A 123 -4.93 9.33 13.78
CA SER A 123 -5.26 9.95 12.49
C SER A 123 -6.04 11.26 12.67
N THR A 124 -6.98 11.33 13.63
CA THR A 124 -7.68 12.58 13.96
C THR A 124 -6.75 13.64 14.56
N LYS A 125 -5.78 13.23 15.40
CA LYS A 125 -4.77 14.15 15.96
C LYS A 125 -3.87 14.77 14.88
N THR A 126 -3.47 13.99 13.86
CA THR A 126 -2.62 14.50 12.76
C THR A 126 -3.32 15.59 11.96
N VAL A 127 -4.63 15.46 11.69
CA VAL A 127 -5.41 16.46 10.93
C VAL A 127 -5.57 17.78 11.71
N MET A 128 -5.73 17.73 13.04
CA MET A 128 -5.83 18.97 13.84
C MET A 128 -4.50 19.75 13.95
N THR A 129 -3.36 19.08 13.88
CA THR A 129 -2.04 19.78 13.89
C THR A 129 -1.69 20.47 12.59
N GLU A 130 -2.30 20.09 11.46
CA GLU A 130 -2.08 20.73 10.16
C GLU A 130 -3.00 21.95 9.94
N ALA A 131 -4.10 22.04 10.70
CA ALA A 131 -5.04 23.17 10.66
C ALA A 131 -4.69 24.32 11.64
N ALA A 132 -3.61 24.18 12.41
CA ALA A 132 -3.19 25.15 13.44
C ALA A 132 -1.79 25.74 13.20
N ALA A 133 -1.23 25.55 12.00
CA ALA A 133 0.04 26.14 11.53
C ALA A 133 -0.25 27.01 10.30
#